data_AF-A0A8C2VHZ3-F1
#
_entry.id   AF-A0A8C2VHZ3-F1
#
_cell.length_a   1.000
_cell.length_b   1.000
_cell.length_c   1.000
_cell.angle_alpha   90.00
_cell.angle_beta   90.00
_cell.angle_gamma   90.00
#
_symmetry.space_group_name_H-M   'P 1'
#
loop_
_entity.id
_entity.type
_entity.pdbx_description
1 polymer ?
#
loop_
_entity_poly.entity_id
_entity_poly.type
_entity_poly.pdbx_seq_one_letter_code
_entity_poly.pdbx_strand_id
1 'polypeptide(L)'
;MKRHLIEDLKFRQKINSESNESFNQMLESLEKKVKTLTEECSNKKVLIDSLKQRLSVAVKEKSQYEQMYQKTKEELEKKDFKLSLLVSRVNETESVIAEIETAASKQLQGLALQSEQVLEGAQKKLLLSNEKVEEFTIFVKALVKELQNDVRVIRQKIRELKKMQKNREASKASTRKAQSLAASILNISRSDLAELLDTEDEVEMKKTKIDAENDQEWLLYIQKLLEGQLPFASFLLEAILEKINENKKLLEGYFTIMKDIR
;
A
#
# COMPACT_ATOMS: atom_id res chain seq x y z
N MET A 1 -100.79 -84.94 92.95
CA MET A 1 -100.55 -83.48 93.11
C MET A 1 -99.07 -83.11 93.17
N LYS A 2 -98.26 -83.60 94.13
CA LYS A 2 -96.81 -83.27 94.21
C LYS A 2 -96.00 -83.66 92.96
N ARG A 3 -96.34 -84.78 92.31
CA ARG A 3 -95.66 -85.27 91.09
C ARG A 3 -95.78 -84.31 89.89
N HIS A 4 -96.97 -83.76 89.64
CA HIS A 4 -97.19 -82.83 88.53
C HIS A 4 -96.50 -81.48 88.76
N LEU A 5 -96.43 -80.99 90.01
CA LEU A 5 -95.67 -79.79 90.33
C LEU A 5 -94.16 -80.00 90.07
N ILE A 6 -93.64 -81.18 90.38
CA ILE A 6 -92.23 -81.53 90.11
C ILE A 6 -91.97 -81.67 88.61
N GLU A 7 -92.89 -82.28 87.85
CA GLU A 7 -92.78 -82.42 86.38
C GLU A 7 -92.86 -81.05 85.67
N ASP A 8 -93.75 -80.15 86.10
CA ASP A 8 -93.88 -78.79 85.58
C ASP A 8 -92.68 -77.89 85.95
N LEU A 9 -92.14 -78.02 87.17
CA LEU A 9 -90.89 -77.36 87.55
C LEU A 9 -89.70 -77.88 86.74
N LYS A 10 -89.61 -79.20 86.49
CA LYS A 10 -88.58 -79.79 85.61
C LYS A 10 -88.70 -79.33 84.17
N PHE A 11 -89.93 -79.20 83.66
CA PHE A 11 -90.18 -78.71 82.31
C PHE A 11 -89.79 -77.23 82.15
N ARG A 12 -90.17 -76.38 83.11
CA ARG A 12 -89.74 -74.97 83.15
C ARG A 12 -88.23 -74.84 83.31
N GLN A 13 -87.60 -75.68 84.14
CA GLN A 13 -86.15 -75.72 84.27
C GLN A 13 -85.46 -76.09 82.95
N LYS A 14 -86.02 -77.07 82.21
CA LYS A 14 -85.50 -77.48 80.90
C LYS A 14 -85.62 -76.36 79.86
N ILE A 15 -86.80 -75.73 79.75
CA ILE A 15 -87.00 -74.56 78.86
C ILE A 15 -86.05 -73.43 79.24
N ASN A 16 -85.89 -73.15 80.54
CA ASN A 16 -84.99 -72.09 80.99
C ASN A 16 -83.52 -72.43 80.69
N SER A 17 -83.13 -73.70 80.78
CA SER A 17 -81.78 -74.17 80.39
C SER A 17 -81.54 -74.00 78.89
N GLU A 18 -82.49 -74.44 78.05
CA GLU A 18 -82.43 -74.31 76.59
C GLU A 18 -82.42 -72.83 76.15
N SER A 19 -83.24 -71.99 76.80
CA SER A 19 -83.23 -70.55 76.58
C SER A 19 -81.90 -69.91 76.98
N ASN A 20 -81.32 -70.32 78.12
CA ASN A 20 -80.02 -69.82 78.58
C ASN A 20 -78.88 -70.26 77.64
N GLU A 21 -78.91 -71.48 77.13
CA GLU A 21 -78.00 -71.95 76.08
C GLU A 21 -78.13 -71.12 74.79
N SER A 22 -79.35 -70.81 74.35
CA SER A 22 -79.58 -69.96 73.17
C SER A 22 -79.08 -68.52 73.35
N PHE A 23 -79.26 -67.94 74.56
CA PHE A 23 -78.75 -66.62 74.89
C PHE A 23 -77.22 -66.61 74.94
N ASN A 24 -76.61 -67.64 75.50
CA ASN A 24 -75.15 -67.78 75.54
C ASN A 24 -74.56 -67.89 74.12
N GLN A 25 -75.19 -68.65 73.22
CA GLN A 25 -74.78 -68.73 71.81
C GLN A 25 -74.89 -67.37 71.10
N MET A 26 -75.99 -66.63 71.33
CA MET A 26 -76.16 -65.29 70.78
C MET A 26 -75.09 -64.32 71.32
N LEU A 27 -74.80 -64.37 72.61
CA LEU A 27 -73.79 -63.55 73.27
C LEU A 27 -72.40 -63.85 72.68
N GLU A 28 -72.02 -65.12 72.53
CA GLU A 28 -70.76 -65.52 71.91
C GLU A 28 -70.65 -65.02 70.44
N SER A 29 -71.76 -65.05 69.69
CA SER A 29 -71.80 -64.52 68.32
C SER A 29 -71.61 -63.00 68.27
N LEU A 30 -72.17 -62.27 69.24
CA LEU A 30 -72.01 -60.83 69.37
C LEU A 30 -70.59 -60.47 69.79
N GLU A 31 -69.99 -61.20 70.73
CA GLU A 31 -68.58 -61.02 71.10
C GLU A 31 -67.64 -61.24 69.92
N LYS A 32 -67.87 -62.29 69.11
CA LYS A 32 -67.12 -62.51 67.87
C LYS A 32 -67.25 -61.32 66.92
N LYS A 33 -68.47 -60.80 66.70
CA LYS A 33 -68.69 -59.59 65.89
C LYS A 33 -67.95 -58.38 66.44
N VAL A 34 -68.02 -58.14 67.76
CA VAL A 34 -67.32 -57.02 68.40
C VAL A 34 -65.81 -57.14 68.23
N LYS A 35 -65.23 -58.34 68.40
CA LYS A 35 -63.79 -58.59 68.14
C LYS A 35 -63.43 -58.29 66.70
N THR A 36 -64.17 -58.83 65.73
CA THR A 36 -63.91 -58.59 64.29
C THR A 36 -64.01 -57.11 63.91
N LEU A 37 -65.02 -56.39 64.41
CA LEU A 37 -65.17 -54.95 64.15
C LEU A 37 -64.07 -54.12 64.82
N THR A 38 -63.59 -54.55 65.99
CA THR A 38 -62.48 -53.89 66.69
C THR A 38 -61.17 -54.04 65.92
N GLU A 39 -60.89 -55.24 65.41
CA GLU A 39 -59.74 -55.53 64.54
C GLU A 39 -59.84 -54.79 63.19
N GLU A 40 -61.02 -54.75 62.58
CA GLU A 40 -61.23 -53.93 61.37
C GLU A 40 -61.00 -52.44 61.62
N CYS A 41 -61.45 -51.93 62.77
CA CYS A 41 -61.26 -50.53 63.15
C CYS A 41 -59.78 -50.20 63.37
N SER A 42 -59.02 -51.08 64.03
CA SER A 42 -57.58 -50.90 64.21
C SER A 42 -56.82 -50.97 62.88
N ASN A 43 -57.17 -51.90 61.99
CA ASN A 43 -56.61 -51.99 60.64
C ASN A 43 -56.88 -50.72 59.81
N LYS A 44 -58.12 -50.22 59.83
CA LYS A 44 -58.49 -48.95 59.17
C LYS A 44 -57.70 -47.77 59.72
N LYS A 45 -57.47 -47.71 61.03
CA LYS A 45 -56.63 -46.67 61.66
C LYS A 45 -55.20 -46.69 61.13
N VAL A 46 -54.57 -47.86 61.06
CA VAL A 46 -53.20 -48.01 60.50
C VAL A 46 -53.15 -47.58 59.03
N LEU A 47 -54.14 -47.95 58.22
CA LEU A 47 -54.24 -47.51 56.82
C LEU A 47 -54.37 -45.98 56.71
N ILE A 48 -55.22 -45.37 57.53
CA ILE A 48 -55.40 -43.91 57.56
C ILE A 48 -54.08 -43.21 57.93
N ASP A 49 -53.36 -43.70 58.92
CA ASP A 49 -52.10 -43.10 59.36
C ASP A 49 -50.99 -43.25 58.30
N SER A 50 -50.92 -44.40 57.62
CA SER A 50 -50.02 -44.61 56.47
C SER A 50 -50.33 -43.65 55.30
N LEU A 51 -51.61 -43.48 54.97
CA LEU A 51 -52.04 -42.54 53.93
C LEU A 51 -51.72 -41.09 54.30
N LYS A 52 -51.92 -40.69 55.56
CA LYS A 52 -51.52 -39.35 56.05
C LYS A 52 -50.02 -39.11 55.91
N GLN A 53 -49.20 -40.11 56.24
CA GLN A 53 -47.75 -40.00 56.09
C GLN A 53 -47.35 -39.83 54.62
N ARG A 54 -47.89 -40.64 53.71
CA ARG A 54 -47.64 -40.52 52.26
C ARG A 54 -48.10 -39.18 51.71
N LEU A 55 -49.25 -38.67 52.15
CA LEU A 55 -49.75 -37.35 51.77
C LEU A 55 -48.81 -36.24 52.24
N SER A 56 -48.31 -36.32 53.48
CA SER A 56 -47.35 -35.35 54.03
C SER A 56 -46.06 -35.28 53.21
N VAL A 57 -45.52 -36.43 52.79
CA VAL A 57 -44.34 -36.50 51.92
C VAL A 57 -44.63 -35.88 50.55
N ALA A 58 -45.73 -36.27 49.91
CA ALA A 58 -46.12 -35.73 48.60
C ALA A 58 -46.34 -34.21 48.61
N VAL A 59 -46.89 -33.65 49.70
CA VAL A 59 -47.06 -32.19 49.85
C VAL A 59 -45.72 -31.48 49.99
N LYS A 60 -44.75 -32.07 50.72
CA LYS A 60 -43.39 -31.50 50.84
C LYS A 60 -42.66 -31.50 49.50
N GLU A 61 -42.71 -32.62 48.77
CA GLU A 61 -42.10 -32.73 47.45
C GLU A 61 -42.73 -31.74 46.46
N LYS A 62 -44.07 -31.64 46.44
CA LYS A 62 -44.77 -30.63 45.63
C LYS A 62 -44.27 -29.21 45.94
N SER A 63 -44.18 -28.85 47.23
CA SER A 63 -43.70 -27.54 47.64
C SER A 63 -42.25 -27.29 47.21
N GLN A 64 -41.39 -28.31 47.21
CA GLN A 64 -40.01 -28.19 46.74
C GLN A 64 -39.95 -27.97 45.23
N TYR A 65 -40.73 -28.74 44.45
CA TYR A 65 -40.79 -28.56 43.00
C TYR A 65 -41.34 -27.19 42.61
N GLU A 66 -42.34 -26.68 43.34
CA GLU A 66 -42.92 -25.36 43.11
C GLU A 66 -41.91 -24.24 43.38
N GLN A 67 -41.11 -24.35 44.45
CA GLN A 67 -40.01 -23.41 44.72
C GLN A 67 -38.92 -23.46 43.64
N MET A 68 -38.52 -24.65 43.21
CA MET A 68 -37.51 -24.82 42.15
C MET A 68 -38.02 -24.25 40.82
N TYR A 69 -39.28 -24.51 40.47
CA TYR A 69 -39.92 -23.97 39.28
C TYR A 69 -39.92 -22.43 39.29
N GLN A 70 -40.33 -21.82 40.39
CA GLN A 70 -40.37 -20.36 40.52
C GLN A 70 -38.96 -19.75 40.37
N LYS A 71 -37.95 -20.36 41.01
CA LYS A 71 -36.56 -19.91 40.89
C LYS A 71 -36.05 -20.00 39.45
N THR A 72 -36.28 -21.13 38.77
CA THR A 72 -35.87 -21.31 37.37
C THR A 72 -36.58 -20.33 36.45
N LYS A 73 -37.87 -20.05 36.69
CA LYS A 73 -38.64 -19.06 35.92
C LYS A 73 -38.04 -17.66 36.06
N GLU A 74 -37.75 -17.21 37.27
CA GLU A 74 -37.12 -15.91 37.50
C GLU A 74 -35.72 -15.80 36.89
N GLU A 75 -34.94 -16.89 36.93
CA GLU A 75 -33.63 -16.94 36.27
C GLU A 75 -33.77 -16.85 34.75
N LEU A 76 -34.77 -17.52 34.17
CA LEU A 76 -35.06 -17.47 32.74
C LEU A 76 -35.46 -16.05 32.31
N GLU A 77 -36.39 -15.40 33.02
CA GLU A 77 -36.82 -14.02 32.73
C GLU A 77 -35.64 -13.04 32.80
N LYS A 78 -34.74 -13.20 33.78
CA LYS A 78 -33.50 -12.39 33.87
C LYS A 78 -32.56 -12.64 32.69
N LYS A 79 -32.48 -13.87 32.18
CA LYS A 79 -31.65 -14.21 31.02
C LYS A 79 -32.25 -13.65 29.74
N ASP A 80 -33.56 -13.72 29.56
CA ASP A 80 -34.27 -13.16 28.40
C ASP A 80 -34.12 -11.63 28.33
N PHE A 81 -34.22 -10.95 29.47
CA PHE A 81 -33.94 -9.51 29.54
C PHE A 81 -32.50 -9.17 29.14
N LYS A 82 -31.52 -9.92 29.67
CA LYS A 82 -30.10 -9.73 29.31
C LYS A 82 -29.83 -10.01 27.83
N LEU A 83 -30.47 -11.04 27.27
CA LEU A 83 -30.35 -11.39 25.87
C LEU A 83 -30.91 -10.27 24.99
N SER A 84 -32.07 -9.72 25.34
CA SER A 84 -32.69 -8.59 24.62
C SER A 84 -31.78 -7.36 24.62
N LEU A 85 -31.15 -7.04 25.76
CA LEU A 85 -30.19 -5.94 25.87
C LEU A 85 -28.91 -6.19 25.04
N LEU A 86 -28.42 -7.43 25.03
CA LEU A 86 -27.25 -7.78 24.23
C LEU A 86 -27.55 -7.69 22.73
N VAL A 87 -28.72 -8.15 22.29
CA VAL A 87 -29.17 -8.03 20.90
C VAL A 87 -29.28 -6.58 20.47
N SER A 88 -29.88 -5.70 21.29
CA SER A 88 -29.95 -4.27 20.96
C SER A 88 -28.56 -3.66 20.84
N ARG A 89 -27.64 -4.00 21.75
CA ARG A 89 -26.27 -3.49 21.71
C ARG A 89 -25.51 -3.98 20.49
N VAL A 90 -25.68 -5.25 20.10
CA VAL A 90 -25.06 -5.80 18.88
C VAL A 90 -25.54 -5.03 17.66
N ASN A 91 -26.85 -4.82 17.51
CA ASN A 91 -27.42 -4.07 16.40
C ASN A 91 -26.88 -2.62 16.34
N GLU A 92 -26.79 -1.95 17.49
CA GLU A 92 -26.20 -0.61 17.59
C GLU A 92 -24.72 -0.61 17.15
N THR A 93 -23.92 -1.59 17.62
CA THR A 93 -22.52 -1.67 17.23
C THR A 93 -22.33 -2.00 15.74
N GLU A 94 -23.18 -2.86 15.17
CA GLU A 94 -23.16 -3.16 13.74
C GLU A 94 -23.47 -1.91 12.91
N SER A 95 -24.46 -1.11 13.33
CA SER A 95 -24.79 0.17 12.67
C SER A 95 -23.61 1.14 12.70
N VAL A 96 -22.97 1.32 13.87
CA VAL A 96 -21.82 2.21 14.03
C VAL A 96 -20.64 1.73 13.18
N ILE A 97 -20.38 0.42 13.13
CA ILE A 97 -19.31 -0.15 12.30
C ILE A 97 -19.58 0.12 10.82
N ALA A 98 -20.81 -0.09 10.34
CA ALA A 98 -21.17 0.19 8.95
C ALA A 98 -21.00 1.69 8.60
N GLU A 99 -21.35 2.60 9.50
CA GLU A 99 -21.12 4.04 9.31
C GLU A 99 -19.63 4.37 9.24
N ILE A 100 -18.81 3.78 10.12
CA ILE A 100 -17.36 3.96 10.11
C ILE A 100 -16.73 3.41 8.81
N GLU A 101 -17.12 2.21 8.37
CA GLU A 101 -16.63 1.60 7.14
C GLU A 101 -16.98 2.43 5.91
N THR A 102 -18.20 2.94 5.83
CA THR A 102 -18.62 3.80 4.71
C THR A 102 -17.91 5.15 4.73
N ALA A 103 -17.70 5.75 5.91
CA ALA A 103 -16.94 6.99 6.05
C ALA A 103 -15.46 6.81 5.66
N ALA A 104 -14.81 5.76 6.16
CA ALA A 104 -13.43 5.43 5.83
C ALA A 104 -13.27 5.17 4.33
N SER A 105 -14.18 4.41 3.73
CA SER A 105 -14.17 4.11 2.29
C SER A 105 -14.27 5.39 1.44
N LYS A 106 -15.18 6.31 1.79
CA LYS A 106 -15.33 7.61 1.11
C LYS A 106 -14.08 8.48 1.25
N GLN A 107 -13.48 8.54 2.44
CA GLN A 107 -12.25 9.30 2.67
C GLN A 107 -11.08 8.73 1.87
N LEU A 108 -10.88 7.41 1.90
CA LEU A 108 -9.81 6.75 1.14
C LEU A 108 -9.97 6.96 -0.36
N GLN A 109 -11.20 6.83 -0.88
CA GLN A 109 -11.48 7.10 -2.29
C GLN A 109 -11.22 8.56 -2.67
N GLY A 110 -11.62 9.51 -1.82
CA GLY A 110 -11.37 10.93 -2.03
C GLY A 110 -9.87 11.27 -2.04
N LEU A 111 -9.11 10.71 -1.09
CA LEU A 111 -7.66 10.88 -1.02
C LEU A 111 -6.95 10.23 -2.21
N ALA A 112 -7.38 9.05 -2.65
CA ALA A 112 -6.84 8.38 -3.82
C ALA A 112 -7.04 9.24 -5.09
N LEU A 113 -8.25 9.75 -5.30
CA LEU A 113 -8.56 10.63 -6.44
C LEU A 113 -7.74 11.92 -6.42
N GLN A 114 -7.63 12.57 -5.25
CA GLN A 114 -6.82 13.79 -5.10
C GLN A 114 -5.34 13.53 -5.38
N SER A 115 -4.80 12.42 -4.84
CA SER A 115 -3.42 12.02 -5.07
C SER A 115 -3.15 11.77 -6.55
N GLU A 116 -4.04 11.05 -7.24
CA GLU A 116 -3.94 10.78 -8.67
C GLU A 116 -3.91 12.08 -9.49
N GLN A 117 -4.82 13.01 -9.21
CA GLN A 117 -4.86 14.31 -9.91
C GLN A 117 -3.60 15.16 -9.66
N VAL A 118 -3.10 15.20 -8.43
CA VAL A 118 -1.88 15.94 -8.09
C VAL A 118 -0.66 15.32 -8.78
N LEU A 119 -0.56 14.00 -8.78
CA LEU A 119 0.51 13.26 -9.46
C LEU A 119 0.46 13.48 -10.98
N GLU A 120 -0.71 13.36 -11.60
CA GLU A 120 -0.88 13.61 -13.02
C GLU A 120 -0.50 15.06 -13.38
N GLY A 121 -0.92 16.03 -12.57
CA GLY A 121 -0.55 17.44 -12.74
C GLY A 121 0.96 17.69 -12.60
N ALA A 122 1.60 17.04 -11.62
CA ALA A 122 3.05 17.14 -11.44
C ALA A 122 3.82 16.48 -12.59
N GLN A 123 3.38 15.31 -13.05
CA GLN A 123 3.99 14.59 -14.17
C GLN A 123 3.88 15.39 -15.47
N LYS A 124 2.72 16.00 -15.75
CA LYS A 124 2.56 16.91 -16.91
C LYS A 124 3.51 18.10 -16.85
N LYS A 125 3.64 18.74 -15.69
CA LYS A 125 4.58 19.88 -15.51
C LYS A 125 6.04 19.45 -15.69
N LEU A 126 6.42 18.28 -15.17
CA LEU A 126 7.76 17.73 -15.33
C LEU A 126 8.07 17.46 -16.80
N LEU A 127 7.13 16.83 -17.51
CA LEU A 127 7.27 16.52 -18.93
C LEU A 127 7.45 17.80 -19.76
N LEU A 128 6.59 18.81 -19.56
CA LEU A 128 6.71 20.11 -20.22
C LEU A 128 8.03 20.83 -19.90
N SER A 129 8.53 20.72 -18.66
CA SER A 129 9.82 21.29 -18.29
C SER A 129 10.97 20.54 -18.96
N ASN A 130 10.88 19.22 -19.06
CA ASN A 130 11.90 18.40 -19.69
C ASN A 130 11.96 18.64 -21.21
N GLU A 131 10.80 18.76 -21.88
CA GLU A 131 10.72 19.17 -23.29
C GLU A 131 11.40 20.52 -23.52
N LYS A 132 11.13 21.52 -22.66
CA LYS A 132 11.81 22.82 -22.75
C LYS A 132 13.32 22.71 -22.58
N VAL A 133 13.79 21.89 -21.63
CA VAL A 133 15.23 21.68 -21.40
C VAL A 133 15.88 20.99 -22.61
N GLU A 134 15.21 20.03 -23.23
CA GLU A 134 15.69 19.36 -24.43
C GLU A 134 15.79 20.35 -25.60
N GLU A 135 14.76 21.17 -25.83
CA GLU A 135 14.78 22.24 -26.84
C GLU A 135 15.94 23.23 -26.62
N PHE A 136 16.19 23.64 -25.37
CA PHE A 136 17.35 24.48 -25.05
C PHE A 136 18.67 23.76 -25.30
N THR A 137 18.75 22.47 -25.01
CA THR A 137 19.96 21.66 -25.26
C THR A 137 20.25 21.54 -26.76
N ILE A 138 19.22 21.32 -27.56
CA ILE A 138 19.30 21.30 -29.03
C ILE A 138 19.76 22.67 -29.54
N PHE A 139 19.14 23.75 -29.06
CA PHE A 139 19.52 25.12 -29.42
C PHE A 139 20.99 25.42 -29.12
N VAL A 140 21.48 25.10 -27.92
CA VAL A 140 22.88 25.32 -27.54
C VAL A 140 23.81 24.49 -28.41
N LYS A 141 23.50 23.20 -28.65
CA LYS A 141 24.30 22.34 -29.54
C LYS A 141 24.38 22.90 -30.95
N ALA A 142 23.29 23.46 -31.47
CA ALA A 142 23.27 24.12 -32.79
C ALA A 142 24.12 25.39 -32.80
N LEU A 143 23.97 26.26 -31.81
CA LEU A 143 24.73 27.50 -31.66
C LEU A 143 26.24 27.24 -31.61
N VAL A 144 26.64 26.24 -30.83
CA VAL A 144 28.05 25.85 -30.62
C VAL A 144 28.68 25.33 -31.90
N LYS A 145 27.94 24.54 -32.69
CA LYS A 145 28.36 24.10 -34.02
C LYS A 145 28.51 25.26 -34.99
N GLU A 146 27.57 26.21 -34.99
CA GLU A 146 27.63 27.38 -35.86
C GLU A 146 28.86 28.25 -35.54
N LEU A 147 29.12 28.47 -34.25
CA LEU A 147 30.28 29.25 -33.81
C LEU A 147 31.62 28.58 -34.18
N GLN A 148 31.69 27.26 -34.06
CA GLN A 148 32.85 26.49 -34.52
C GLN A 148 33.04 26.60 -36.04
N ASN A 149 31.95 26.51 -36.80
CA ASN A 149 31.97 26.66 -38.26
C ASN A 149 32.49 28.04 -38.67
N ASP A 150 32.00 29.11 -38.03
CA ASP A 150 32.45 30.49 -38.30
C ASP A 150 33.95 30.66 -38.08
N VAL A 151 34.44 30.20 -36.93
CA VAL A 151 35.88 30.24 -36.60
C VAL A 151 36.69 29.46 -37.63
N ARG A 152 36.24 28.25 -38.00
CA ARG A 152 36.91 27.41 -39.01
C ARG A 152 36.96 28.09 -40.38
N VAL A 153 35.86 28.72 -40.82
CA VAL A 153 35.78 29.44 -42.10
C VAL A 153 36.74 30.63 -42.10
N ILE A 154 36.81 31.39 -41.01
CA ILE A 154 37.72 32.55 -40.92
C ILE A 154 39.18 32.09 -40.88
N ARG A 155 39.51 31.04 -40.11
CA ARG A 155 40.86 30.44 -40.15
C ARG A 155 41.23 29.98 -41.56
N GLN A 156 40.30 29.39 -42.32
CA GLN A 156 40.52 29.04 -43.72
C GLN A 156 40.80 30.25 -44.60
N LYS A 157 39.98 31.30 -44.53
CA LYS A 157 40.19 32.55 -45.28
C LYS A 157 41.53 33.22 -44.96
N ILE A 158 41.95 33.21 -43.69
CA ILE A 158 43.27 33.72 -43.28
C ILE A 158 44.40 32.91 -43.92
N ARG A 159 44.28 31.58 -43.98
CA ARG A 159 45.27 30.71 -44.63
C ARG A 159 45.37 31.00 -46.13
N GLU A 160 44.24 31.12 -46.81
CA GLU A 160 44.18 31.45 -48.24
C GLU A 160 44.85 32.80 -48.52
N LEU A 161 44.56 33.83 -47.72
CA LEU A 161 45.22 35.14 -47.85
C LEU A 161 46.74 35.06 -47.60
N LYS A 162 47.19 34.32 -46.58
CA LYS A 162 48.62 34.13 -46.31
C LYS A 162 49.34 33.42 -47.45
N LYS A 163 48.71 32.41 -48.05
CA LYS A 163 49.24 31.72 -49.24
C LYS A 163 49.36 32.69 -50.43
N MET A 164 48.36 33.54 -50.65
CA MET A 164 48.44 34.59 -51.68
C MET A 164 49.57 35.60 -51.41
N GLN A 165 49.76 36.02 -50.16
CA GLN A 165 50.85 36.92 -49.76
C GLN A 165 52.22 36.30 -50.01
N LYS A 166 52.46 35.06 -49.55
CA LYS A 166 53.71 34.30 -49.79
C LYS A 166 53.99 34.16 -51.28
N ASN A 167 52.99 33.82 -52.09
CA ASN A 167 53.13 33.72 -53.54
C ASN A 167 53.52 35.05 -54.18
N ARG A 168 52.97 36.18 -53.70
CA ARG A 168 53.35 37.52 -54.18
C ARG A 168 54.79 37.88 -53.81
N GLU A 169 55.24 37.51 -52.62
CA GLU A 169 56.62 37.71 -52.14
C GLU A 169 57.65 36.86 -52.89
N ALA A 170 57.33 35.60 -53.17
CA ALA A 170 58.11 34.74 -54.06
C ALA A 170 58.18 35.31 -55.50
N SER A 171 57.16 36.09 -55.90
CA SER A 171 57.08 36.77 -57.19
C SER A 171 57.89 38.08 -57.29
N LYS A 172 58.43 38.61 -56.17
CA LYS A 172 59.23 39.85 -56.19
C LYS A 172 60.47 39.69 -57.08
N ALA A 173 60.87 40.76 -57.77
CA ALA A 173 61.95 40.70 -58.75
C ALA A 173 63.31 40.24 -58.17
N SER A 174 63.55 40.51 -56.88
CA SER A 174 64.74 40.08 -56.15
C SER A 174 64.77 38.57 -55.90
N THR A 175 63.67 38.01 -55.40
CA THR A 175 63.50 36.56 -55.15
C THR A 175 63.52 35.78 -56.46
N ARG A 176 62.88 36.29 -57.51
CA ARG A 176 62.95 35.68 -58.86
C ARG A 176 64.38 35.60 -59.41
N LYS A 177 65.20 36.65 -59.21
CA LYS A 177 66.61 36.66 -59.62
C LYS A 177 67.44 35.65 -58.81
N ALA A 178 67.24 35.60 -57.49
CA ALA A 178 67.92 34.63 -56.63
C ALA A 178 67.55 33.19 -56.97
N GLN A 179 66.26 32.90 -57.20
CA GLN A 179 65.79 31.58 -57.65
C GLN A 179 66.37 31.20 -59.01
N SER A 180 66.45 32.13 -59.97
CA SER A 180 67.05 31.87 -61.27
C SER A 180 68.54 31.54 -61.15
N LEU A 181 69.26 32.23 -60.27
CA LEU A 181 70.67 31.96 -60.01
C LEU A 181 70.85 30.60 -59.33
N ALA A 182 70.04 30.29 -58.32
CA ALA A 182 70.09 29.00 -57.62
C ALA A 182 69.74 27.82 -58.55
N ALA A 183 68.73 27.96 -59.40
CA ALA A 183 68.38 26.95 -60.41
C ALA A 183 69.54 26.70 -61.39
N SER A 184 70.23 27.77 -61.80
CA SER A 184 71.42 27.67 -62.65
C SER A 184 72.63 27.02 -61.95
N ILE A 185 72.83 27.25 -60.65
CA ILE A 185 73.92 26.64 -59.87
C ILE A 185 73.65 25.16 -59.64
N LEU A 186 72.40 24.79 -59.33
CA LEU A 186 71.98 23.42 -59.06
C LEU A 186 71.65 22.61 -60.32
N ASN A 187 71.73 23.24 -61.50
CA ASN A 187 71.45 22.66 -62.81
C ASN A 187 70.07 21.96 -62.89
N ILE A 188 69.07 22.60 -62.29
CA ILE A 188 67.67 22.15 -62.29
C ILE A 188 66.79 23.22 -62.91
N SER A 189 65.61 22.82 -63.42
CA SER A 189 64.69 23.80 -63.97
C SER A 189 64.09 24.67 -62.87
N ARG A 190 63.66 25.88 -63.24
CA ARG A 190 63.04 26.81 -62.30
C ARG A 190 61.71 26.30 -61.73
N SER A 191 60.99 25.49 -62.50
CA SER A 191 59.79 24.79 -62.04
C SER A 191 60.12 23.70 -61.03
N ASP A 192 61.16 22.90 -61.26
CA ASP A 192 61.54 21.82 -60.34
C ASP A 192 62.09 22.40 -59.03
N LEU A 193 62.85 23.50 -59.10
CA LEU A 193 63.27 24.24 -57.90
C LEU A 193 62.08 24.86 -57.16
N ALA A 194 61.06 25.34 -57.88
CA ALA A 194 59.85 25.88 -57.27
C ALA A 194 59.01 24.79 -56.60
N GLU A 195 58.93 23.59 -57.17
CA GLU A 195 58.25 22.42 -56.60
C GLU A 195 58.99 21.89 -55.35
N LEU A 196 60.33 21.88 -55.35
CA LEU A 196 61.15 21.56 -54.17
C LEU A 196 61.03 22.60 -53.05
N LEU A 197 60.72 23.87 -53.39
CA LEU A 197 60.49 24.96 -52.44
C LEU A 197 59.03 25.12 -52.03
N ASP A 198 58.08 24.54 -52.77
CA ASP A 198 56.66 24.44 -52.43
C ASP A 198 56.45 23.25 -51.48
N THR A 199 57.25 23.21 -50.41
CA THR A 199 56.91 22.38 -49.27
C THR A 199 55.68 23.03 -48.64
N GLU A 200 54.54 22.36 -48.80
CA GLU A 200 53.33 22.64 -48.02
C GLU A 200 53.77 22.88 -46.58
N ASP A 201 53.68 24.13 -46.12
CA ASP A 201 54.38 24.61 -44.94
C ASP A 201 54.08 23.66 -43.78
N GLU A 202 55.01 22.76 -43.41
CA GLU A 202 54.75 21.73 -42.41
C GLU A 202 54.24 22.36 -41.10
N VAL A 203 54.67 23.59 -40.86
CA VAL A 203 54.27 24.45 -39.75
C VAL A 203 52.80 24.85 -39.85
N GLU A 204 52.29 25.23 -41.03
CA GLU A 204 50.86 25.50 -41.23
C GLU A 204 50.04 24.23 -41.08
N MET A 205 50.49 23.10 -41.66
CA MET A 205 49.81 21.81 -41.53
C MET A 205 49.72 21.35 -40.07
N LYS A 206 50.81 21.44 -39.30
CA LYS A 206 50.82 21.16 -37.86
C LYS A 206 49.85 22.10 -37.11
N LYS A 207 49.81 23.39 -37.47
CA LYS A 207 48.90 24.36 -36.86
C LYS A 207 47.43 24.03 -37.14
N THR A 208 47.10 23.59 -38.36
CA THR A 208 45.73 23.19 -38.69
C THR A 208 45.25 22.00 -37.86
N LYS A 209 46.16 21.08 -37.53
CA LYS A 209 45.86 19.88 -36.74
C LYS A 209 45.61 20.25 -35.27
N ILE A 210 46.47 21.10 -34.70
CA ILE A 210 46.31 21.61 -33.33
C ILE A 210 44.99 22.40 -33.20
N ASP A 211 44.67 23.27 -34.17
CA ASP A 211 43.43 24.04 -34.16
C ASP A 211 42.18 23.13 -34.21
N ALA A 212 42.25 22.01 -34.94
CA ALA A 212 41.16 21.04 -35.01
C ALA A 212 41.01 20.21 -33.72
N GLU A 213 42.11 19.81 -33.10
CA GLU A 213 42.13 19.12 -31.80
C GLU A 213 41.53 20.03 -30.71
N ASN A 214 41.94 21.30 -30.66
CA ASN A 214 41.40 22.29 -29.71
C ASN A 214 39.88 22.51 -29.89
N ASP A 215 39.40 22.60 -31.14
CA ASP A 215 37.96 22.74 -31.40
C ASP A 215 37.18 21.50 -30.95
N GLN A 216 37.76 20.31 -31.09
CA GLN A 216 37.15 19.06 -30.65
C GLN A 216 37.11 18.95 -29.12
N GLU A 217 38.18 19.35 -28.43
CA GLU A 217 38.21 19.42 -26.96
C GLU A 217 37.17 20.42 -26.42
N TRP A 218 37.04 21.58 -27.06
CA TRP A 218 36.04 22.59 -26.71
C TRP A 218 34.60 22.07 -26.87
N LEU A 219 34.30 21.36 -27.97
CA LEU A 219 32.99 20.71 -28.16
C LEU A 219 32.70 19.67 -27.06
N LEU A 220 33.68 18.84 -26.74
CA LEU A 220 33.56 17.83 -25.68
C LEU A 220 33.35 18.47 -24.31
N TYR A 221 34.02 19.59 -24.04
CA TYR A 221 33.84 20.36 -22.82
C TYR A 221 32.40 20.89 -22.70
N ILE A 222 31.87 21.48 -23.77
CA ILE A 222 30.48 21.95 -23.79
C ILE A 222 29.48 20.80 -23.64
N GLN A 223 29.72 19.66 -24.29
CA GLN A 223 28.85 18.50 -24.13
C GLN A 223 28.83 18.00 -22.68
N LYS A 224 30.00 17.94 -22.02
CA LYS A 224 30.08 17.60 -20.59
C LYS A 224 29.36 18.61 -19.70
N LEU A 225 29.38 19.90 -20.04
CA LEU A 225 28.64 20.93 -19.30
C LEU A 225 27.12 20.76 -19.46
N LEU A 226 26.64 20.37 -20.64
CA LEU A 226 25.22 20.13 -20.90
C LEU A 226 24.71 18.83 -20.25
N GLU A 227 25.56 17.81 -20.14
CA GLU A 227 25.24 16.53 -19.48
C GLU A 227 25.51 16.56 -17.96
N GLY A 228 26.24 17.57 -17.48
CA GLY A 228 26.68 17.70 -16.09
C GLY A 228 25.62 18.23 -15.12
N GLN A 229 25.92 18.18 -13.83
CA GLN A 229 25.06 18.75 -12.79
C GLN A 229 25.16 20.29 -12.73
N LEU A 230 24.05 20.93 -12.34
CA LEU A 230 23.96 22.37 -12.09
C LEU A 230 24.97 22.81 -11.00
N PRO A 231 25.52 24.04 -11.07
CA PRO A 231 25.21 25.11 -12.02
C PRO A 231 26.17 25.15 -13.22
N PHE A 232 25.66 24.90 -14.44
CA PHE A 232 26.47 24.92 -15.67
C PHE A 232 26.37 26.23 -16.47
N ALA A 233 25.38 27.08 -16.19
CA ALA A 233 25.07 28.25 -17.02
C ALA A 233 26.21 29.28 -17.12
N SER A 234 26.90 29.55 -16.00
CA SER A 234 28.04 30.48 -15.97
C SER A 234 29.24 29.94 -16.77
N PHE A 235 29.55 28.65 -16.60
CA PHE A 235 30.65 27.99 -17.31
C PHE A 235 30.37 27.87 -18.81
N LEU A 236 29.12 27.58 -19.17
CA LEU A 236 28.69 27.54 -20.57
C LEU A 236 28.80 28.92 -21.22
N LEU A 237 28.39 29.99 -20.51
CA LEU A 237 28.54 31.36 -21.00
C LEU A 237 30.01 31.72 -21.22
N GLU A 238 30.88 31.39 -20.26
CA GLU A 238 32.32 31.65 -20.36
C GLU A 238 32.94 30.90 -21.56
N ALA A 239 32.62 29.62 -21.73
CA ALA A 239 33.10 28.81 -22.86
C ALA A 239 32.64 29.35 -24.22
N ILE A 240 31.41 29.83 -24.32
CA ILE A 240 30.88 30.45 -25.55
C ILE A 240 31.56 31.80 -25.79
N LEU A 241 31.72 32.64 -24.77
CA LEU A 241 32.38 33.94 -24.87
C LEU A 241 33.84 33.82 -25.29
N GLU A 242 34.56 32.80 -24.81
CA GLU A 242 35.93 32.51 -25.24
C GLU A 242 36.01 32.30 -26.75
N LYS A 243 35.08 31.51 -27.30
CA LYS A 243 35.05 31.20 -28.74
C LYS A 243 34.60 32.38 -29.60
N ILE A 244 33.67 33.20 -29.10
CA ILE A 244 33.29 34.48 -29.74
C ILE A 244 34.49 35.44 -29.78
N ASN A 245 35.24 35.54 -28.68
CA ASN A 245 36.43 36.40 -28.61
C ASN A 245 37.56 35.89 -29.52
N GLU A 246 37.74 34.57 -29.64
CA GLU A 246 38.64 33.99 -30.64
C GLU A 246 38.23 34.42 -32.05
N ASN A 247 36.95 34.26 -32.38
CA ASN A 247 36.42 34.64 -33.69
C ASN A 247 36.68 36.12 -34.01
N LYS A 248 36.44 37.00 -33.02
CA LYS A 248 36.73 38.44 -33.13
C LYS A 248 38.21 38.73 -33.42
N LYS A 249 39.13 38.11 -32.66
CA LYS A 249 40.58 38.27 -32.87
C LYS A 249 41.01 37.78 -34.24
N LEU A 250 40.46 36.66 -34.71
CA LEU A 250 40.72 36.14 -36.05
C LEU A 250 40.22 37.09 -37.14
N LEU A 251 39.03 37.68 -36.95
CA LEU A 251 38.47 38.67 -37.87
C LEU A 251 39.36 39.93 -37.96
N GLU A 252 39.83 40.44 -36.83
CA GLU A 252 40.77 41.57 -36.76
C GLU A 252 42.09 41.25 -37.48
N GLY A 253 42.63 40.04 -37.27
CA GLY A 253 43.81 39.54 -37.96
C GLY A 253 43.60 39.41 -39.47
N TYR A 254 42.43 38.90 -39.90
CA TYR A 254 42.05 38.80 -41.31
C TYR A 254 42.03 40.18 -41.99
N PHE A 255 41.40 41.18 -41.36
CA PHE A 255 41.37 42.55 -41.90
C PHE A 255 42.75 43.20 -41.96
N THR A 256 43.64 42.88 -41.02
CA THR A 256 45.02 43.40 -41.01
C THR A 256 45.80 42.84 -42.19
N ILE A 257 45.77 41.52 -42.39
CA ILE A 257 46.43 40.85 -43.53
C ILE A 257 45.85 41.34 -44.86
N MET A 258 44.52 41.51 -44.93
CA MET A 258 43.88 42.05 -46.14
C MET A 258 44.33 43.48 -46.45
N LYS A 259 44.54 44.33 -45.45
CA LYS A 259 45.08 45.69 -45.63
C LYS A 259 46.52 45.65 -46.13
N ASP A 260 47.35 44.76 -45.61
CA ASP A 260 48.75 44.62 -46.02
C ASP A 260 48.91 44.05 -47.44
N ILE A 261 47.92 43.30 -47.93
CA ILE A 261 47.89 42.76 -49.29
C ILE A 261 47.45 43.81 -50.33
N ARG A 262 46.69 44.85 -49.93
CA ARG A 262 46.13 45.84 -50.87
C ARG A 262 47.18 46.88 -51.28
#